data_AF-A0A2A4J9I4-F1
#
_entry.id   AF-A0A2A4J9I4-F1
#
_cell.length_a   1.000
_cell.length_b   1.000
_cell.length_c   1.000
_cell.angle_alpha   90.00
_cell.angle_beta   90.00
_cell.angle_gamma   90.00
#
_symmetry.space_group_name_H-M   'P 1'
#
loop_
_entity.id
_entity.type
_entity.pdbx_description
1 polymer ?
#
loop_
_entity_poly.entity_id
_entity_poly.type
_entity_poly.pdbx_seq_one_letter_code
_entity_poly.pdbx_strand_id
1 'polypeptide(L)'
;MPSYLTRFQWDMAKYPIKQSLRNIADIISKQVGQIDSDLKQKSAAYNALKGNLQNLEKKQTGSLLTRNLADLVKREHFILDSEYLTTLLVIVPKSMFNDWTANYEKITDMIVPRSSQLIHQDNDYGLFNVTLFKKVVEEFKHHARERKFVVRDFSYNEADMAAGKNEITKLVTDKKKQFGPLVRWLKVNFSECFCAWIHVKALRVFVESVLRYGLPVNFQAVVMVPSRKNTKKLREVLQTLYAHLDHSAHQHTSSAQD
;
A
#
# COMPACT_ATOMS: atom_id res chain seq x y z
N MET A 1 -4.81 22.82 -12.59
CA MET A 1 -4.72 23.50 -11.27
C MET A 1 -4.29 24.96 -11.37
N PRO A 2 -3.13 25.33 -11.98
CA PRO A 2 -2.73 26.73 -12.10
C PRO A 2 -3.77 27.60 -12.81
N SER A 3 -4.34 27.08 -13.90
CA SER A 3 -5.42 27.72 -14.66
C SER A 3 -6.69 27.98 -13.84
N TYR A 4 -7.05 27.06 -12.93
CA TYR A 4 -8.21 27.19 -12.06
C TYR A 4 -8.06 28.36 -11.10
N LEU A 5 -6.87 28.52 -10.49
CA LEU A 5 -6.60 29.63 -9.56
C LEU A 5 -6.63 30.99 -10.27
N THR A 6 -6.07 31.07 -11.48
CA THR A 6 -6.02 32.33 -12.25
C THR A 6 -7.35 32.74 -12.87
N ARG A 7 -8.32 31.82 -12.94
CA ARG A 7 -9.66 32.05 -13.51
C ARG A 7 -10.75 31.60 -12.53
N PHE A 8 -10.47 31.73 -11.24
CA PHE A 8 -11.40 31.33 -10.21
C PHE A 8 -12.72 32.09 -10.36
N GLN A 9 -13.81 31.35 -10.34
CA GLN A 9 -15.16 31.87 -10.25
C GLN A 9 -15.89 31.12 -9.14
N TRP A 10 -16.73 31.85 -8.40
CA TRP A 10 -17.54 31.25 -7.36
C TRP A 10 -18.56 30.27 -7.97
N ASP A 11 -18.54 29.02 -7.51
CA ASP A 11 -19.47 27.99 -7.94
C ASP A 11 -20.82 28.18 -7.26
N MET A 12 -21.69 28.99 -7.88
CA MET A 12 -23.02 29.28 -7.36
C MET A 12 -23.95 28.05 -7.33
N ALA A 13 -23.66 27.02 -8.13
CA ALA A 13 -24.46 25.80 -8.16
C ALA A 13 -24.18 24.93 -6.93
N LYS A 14 -22.91 24.81 -6.53
CA LYS A 14 -22.51 24.06 -5.33
C LYS A 14 -22.66 24.87 -4.04
N TYR A 15 -22.42 26.18 -4.10
CA TYR A 15 -22.38 27.06 -2.94
C TYR A 15 -23.27 28.29 -3.16
N PRO A 16 -24.59 28.18 -2.98
CA PRO A 16 -25.52 29.26 -3.33
C PRO A 16 -25.33 30.50 -2.45
N ILE A 17 -25.08 31.65 -3.08
CA ILE A 17 -24.86 32.93 -2.38
C ILE A 17 -26.07 33.44 -1.58
N LYS A 18 -27.26 32.88 -1.80
CA LYS A 18 -28.48 33.20 -1.04
C LYS A 18 -28.50 32.55 0.35
N GLN A 19 -27.62 31.59 0.62
CA GLN A 19 -27.52 30.94 1.92
C GLN A 19 -26.56 31.71 2.84
N SER A 20 -26.71 31.50 4.15
CA SER A 20 -25.79 32.08 5.12
C SER A 20 -24.37 31.51 4.95
N LEU A 21 -23.36 32.33 5.26
CA LEU A 21 -21.95 31.90 5.18
C LEU A 21 -21.68 30.66 6.03
N ARG A 22 -22.33 30.55 7.20
CA ARG A 22 -22.26 29.36 8.07
C ARG A 22 -22.76 28.12 7.34
N ASN A 23 -23.92 28.20 6.70
CA ASN A 23 -24.47 27.05 5.97
C ASN A 23 -23.58 26.64 4.79
N ILE A 24 -23.02 27.62 4.06
CA ILE A 24 -22.07 27.32 2.97
C ILE A 24 -20.81 26.62 3.53
N ALA A 25 -20.27 27.09 4.65
CA ALA A 25 -19.13 26.44 5.30
C ALA A 25 -19.45 25.00 5.74
N ASP A 26 -20.65 24.78 6.29
CA ASP A 26 -21.12 23.45 6.71
C ASP A 26 -21.29 22.51 5.50
N ILE A 27 -21.81 23.00 4.37
CA ILE A 27 -21.90 22.24 3.10
C ILE A 27 -20.51 21.80 2.64
N ILE A 28 -19.54 22.73 2.60
CA ILE A 28 -18.17 22.42 2.21
C ILE A 28 -17.55 21.39 3.16
N SER A 29 -17.71 21.58 4.47
CA SER A 29 -17.18 20.68 5.50
C SER A 29 -17.74 19.26 5.34
N LYS A 30 -19.06 19.14 5.14
CA LYS A 30 -19.71 17.85 4.91
C LYS A 30 -19.24 17.17 3.63
N GLN A 31 -19.11 17.92 2.53
CA GLN A 31 -18.61 17.40 1.25
C GLN A 31 -17.19 16.85 1.40
N VAL A 32 -16.26 17.63 1.97
CA VAL A 32 -14.87 17.23 2.16
C VAL A 32 -14.76 16.07 3.15
N GLY A 33 -15.56 16.07 4.22
CA GLY A 33 -15.61 14.97 5.19
C GLY A 33 -16.06 13.64 4.58
N GLN A 34 -17.05 13.66 3.68
CA GLN A 34 -17.46 12.46 2.94
C GLN A 34 -16.33 11.95 2.04
N ILE A 35 -15.66 12.85 1.30
CA ILE A 35 -14.53 12.48 0.44
C ILE A 35 -13.38 11.86 1.25
N ASP A 36 -13.06 12.41 2.42
CA ASP A 36 -12.02 11.86 3.31
C ASP A 36 -12.39 10.46 3.82
N SER A 37 -13.63 10.25 4.24
CA SER A 37 -14.13 8.94 4.67
C SER A 37 -14.03 7.89 3.56
N ASP A 38 -14.51 8.23 2.36
CA ASP A 38 -14.45 7.36 1.19
C ASP A 38 -13.00 7.04 0.78
N LEU A 39 -12.10 8.03 0.86
CA LEU A 39 -10.68 7.86 0.58
C LEU A 39 -10.06 6.85 1.54
N LYS A 40 -10.34 6.98 2.84
CA LYS A 40 -9.84 6.05 3.86
C LYS A 40 -10.31 4.62 3.59
N GLN A 41 -11.59 4.43 3.29
CA GLN A 41 -12.15 3.11 2.99
C GLN A 41 -11.51 2.48 1.74
N LYS A 42 -11.45 3.23 0.63
CA LYS A 42 -10.89 2.74 -0.65
C LYS A 42 -9.38 2.46 -0.54
N SER A 43 -8.66 3.34 0.16
CA SER A 43 -7.22 3.17 0.43
C SER A 43 -6.95 1.94 1.29
N ALA A 44 -7.72 1.72 2.35
CA ALA A 44 -7.59 0.54 3.21
C ALA A 44 -7.81 -0.76 2.42
N ALA A 45 -8.86 -0.82 1.59
CA ALA A 45 -9.14 -1.99 0.75
C ALA A 45 -8.01 -2.29 -0.23
N TYR A 46 -7.50 -1.26 -0.93
CA TYR A 46 -6.40 -1.43 -1.88
C TYR A 46 -5.08 -1.83 -1.19
N ASN A 47 -4.80 -1.24 -0.03
CA ASN A 47 -3.59 -1.55 0.74
C ASN A 47 -3.63 -2.95 1.36
N ALA A 48 -4.80 -3.41 1.80
CA ALA A 48 -4.97 -4.79 2.26
C ALA A 48 -4.65 -5.79 1.15
N LEU A 49 -5.18 -5.55 -0.06
CA LEU A 49 -4.90 -6.39 -1.22
C LEU A 49 -3.39 -6.37 -1.58
N LYS A 50 -2.77 -5.19 -1.58
CA LYS A 50 -1.33 -5.04 -1.83
C LYS A 50 -0.49 -5.78 -0.78
N GLY A 51 -0.88 -5.68 0.50
CA GLY A 51 -0.20 -6.35 1.61
C GLY A 51 -0.29 -7.88 1.51
N ASN A 52 -1.48 -8.41 1.21
CA ASN A 52 -1.70 -9.85 1.02
C ASN A 52 -0.84 -10.39 -0.12
N LEU A 53 -0.83 -9.70 -1.26
CA LEU A 53 -0.02 -10.07 -2.42
C LEU A 53 1.48 -10.03 -2.11
N GLN A 54 1.96 -8.97 -1.44
CA GLN A 54 3.37 -8.87 -1.06
C GLN A 54 3.79 -9.99 -0.09
N ASN A 55 2.91 -10.39 0.83
CA ASN A 55 3.19 -11.49 1.76
C ASN A 55 3.30 -12.83 1.02
N LEU A 56 2.47 -13.07 0.01
CA LEU A 56 2.56 -14.28 -0.83
C LEU A 56 3.81 -14.28 -1.72
N GLU A 57 4.16 -13.14 -2.33
CA GLU A 57 5.37 -12.99 -3.15
C GLU A 57 6.66 -13.23 -2.33
N LYS A 58 6.70 -12.74 -1.09
CA LYS A 58 7.83 -13.01 -0.17
C LYS A 58 7.98 -14.49 0.13
N LYS A 59 6.87 -15.22 0.31
CA LYS A 59 6.89 -16.67 0.51
C LYS A 59 7.39 -17.43 -0.73
N GLN A 60 7.39 -16.82 -1.92
CA GLN A 60 7.90 -17.43 -3.16
C GLN A 60 9.38 -17.14 -3.46
N THR A 61 10.00 -16.14 -2.84
CA THR A 61 11.32 -15.63 -3.31
C THR A 61 12.45 -15.74 -2.28
N GLY A 62 12.21 -16.43 -1.16
CA GLY A 62 13.21 -16.67 -0.11
C GLY A 62 14.20 -17.81 -0.40
N SER A 63 15.12 -18.04 0.54
CA SER A 63 15.97 -19.24 0.59
C SER A 63 15.11 -20.52 0.63
N LEU A 64 15.64 -21.64 0.14
CA LEU A 64 15.02 -22.95 0.23
C LEU A 64 14.50 -23.28 1.65
N LEU A 65 15.16 -22.76 2.70
CA LEU A 65 14.76 -22.96 4.10
C LEU A 65 13.38 -22.39 4.44
N THR A 66 12.91 -21.35 3.75
CA THR A 66 11.67 -20.64 4.10
C THR A 66 10.69 -20.50 2.94
N ARG A 67 11.18 -20.60 1.69
CA ARG A 67 10.37 -20.52 0.47
C ARG A 67 9.37 -21.66 0.36
N ASN A 68 8.21 -21.36 -0.23
CA ASN A 68 7.23 -22.36 -0.63
C ASN A 68 7.82 -23.28 -1.70
N LEU A 69 7.77 -24.60 -1.50
CA LEU A 69 8.40 -25.58 -2.40
C LEU A 69 7.47 -26.02 -3.54
N ALA A 70 6.19 -25.63 -3.52
CA ALA A 70 5.17 -26.06 -4.48
C ALA A 70 5.50 -25.73 -5.93
N ASP A 71 6.29 -24.69 -6.18
CA ASP A 71 6.73 -24.29 -7.53
C ASP A 71 8.06 -24.94 -7.96
N LEU A 72 8.75 -25.63 -7.04
CA LEU A 72 10.03 -26.29 -7.29
C LEU A 72 9.88 -27.79 -7.52
N VAL A 73 8.82 -28.39 -6.95
CA VAL A 73 8.62 -29.84 -6.97
C VAL A 73 7.58 -30.27 -8.00
N LYS A 74 7.70 -31.52 -8.46
CA LYS A 74 6.82 -32.14 -9.45
C LYS A 74 6.32 -33.48 -8.93
N ARG A 75 5.25 -34.00 -9.54
CA ARG A 75 4.68 -35.32 -9.23
C ARG A 75 5.73 -36.43 -9.23
N GLU A 76 6.63 -36.41 -10.21
CA GLU A 76 7.70 -37.40 -10.40
C GLU A 76 8.70 -37.45 -9.23
N HIS A 77 8.75 -36.42 -8.38
CA HIS A 77 9.63 -36.41 -7.23
C HIS A 77 9.09 -37.21 -6.03
N PHE A 78 7.82 -37.59 -6.02
CA PHE A 78 7.15 -38.21 -4.88
C PHE A 78 6.57 -39.58 -5.23
N ILE A 79 6.67 -40.51 -4.29
CA ILE A 79 5.82 -41.69 -4.26
C ILE A 79 4.49 -41.30 -3.61
N LEU A 80 3.43 -41.33 -4.41
CA LEU A 80 2.06 -41.04 -3.98
C LEU A 80 1.30 -42.35 -3.70
N ASP A 81 0.25 -42.27 -2.89
CA ASP A 81 -0.70 -43.35 -2.61
C ASP A 81 -0.07 -44.66 -2.11
N SER A 82 1.14 -44.62 -1.56
CA SER A 82 1.76 -45.78 -0.92
C SER A 82 1.28 -45.94 0.52
N GLU A 83 0.92 -47.16 0.90
CA GLU A 83 0.56 -47.50 2.28
C GLU A 83 1.76 -47.34 3.22
N TYR A 84 2.95 -47.80 2.78
CA TYR A 84 4.14 -47.95 3.62
C TYR A 84 5.24 -46.93 3.35
N LEU A 85 5.35 -46.41 2.13
CA LEU A 85 6.41 -45.47 1.74
C LEU A 85 5.93 -44.03 1.79
N THR A 86 6.86 -43.12 2.05
CA THR A 86 6.68 -41.69 1.90
C THR A 86 7.94 -41.06 1.33
N THR A 87 7.78 -39.87 0.74
CA THR A 87 8.90 -39.09 0.24
C THR A 87 9.02 -37.81 1.05
N LEU A 88 10.21 -37.55 1.60
CA LEU A 88 10.52 -36.33 2.31
C LEU A 88 11.37 -35.41 1.44
N LEU A 89 11.27 -34.11 1.69
CA LEU A 89 12.13 -33.10 1.09
C LEU A 89 13.17 -32.66 2.10
N VAL A 90 14.43 -32.67 1.70
CA VAL A 90 15.57 -32.40 2.59
C VAL A 90 16.40 -31.28 1.98
N ILE A 91 16.70 -30.28 2.79
CA ILE A 91 17.58 -29.18 2.44
C ILE A 91 18.96 -29.50 2.98
N VAL A 92 19.92 -29.53 2.08
CA VAL A 92 21.32 -29.88 2.34
C VAL A 92 22.20 -28.67 2.00
N PRO A 93 23.13 -28.24 2.87
CA PRO A 93 24.11 -27.22 2.53
C PRO A 93 24.97 -27.66 1.35
N LYS A 94 25.31 -26.73 0.45
CA LYS A 94 26.11 -27.03 -0.75
C LYS A 94 27.45 -27.68 -0.45
N SER A 95 28.08 -27.31 0.67
CA SER A 95 29.31 -27.91 1.17
C SER A 95 29.19 -29.40 1.54
N MET A 96 27.96 -29.89 1.78
CA MET A 96 27.67 -31.23 2.28
C MET A 96 27.00 -32.13 1.22
N PHE A 97 26.94 -31.72 -0.05
CA PHE A 97 26.30 -32.53 -1.11
C PHE A 97 26.95 -33.91 -1.26
N ASN A 98 28.29 -33.96 -1.26
CA ASN A 98 29.01 -35.23 -1.38
C ASN A 98 28.75 -36.14 -0.18
N ASP A 99 28.66 -35.58 1.03
CA ASP A 99 28.33 -36.32 2.25
C ASP A 99 26.90 -36.87 2.18
N TRP A 100 25.93 -36.05 1.74
CA TRP A 100 24.57 -36.48 1.51
C TRP A 100 24.50 -37.67 0.54
N THR A 101 25.07 -37.53 -0.66
CA THR A 101 25.01 -38.58 -1.69
C THR A 101 25.67 -39.88 -1.22
N ALA A 102 26.75 -39.81 -0.44
CA ALA A 102 27.45 -41.01 0.04
C ALA A 102 26.78 -41.68 1.26
N ASN A 103 26.09 -40.90 2.10
CA ASN A 103 25.70 -41.35 3.44
C ASN A 103 24.20 -41.25 3.76
N TYR A 104 23.35 -40.69 2.89
CA TYR A 104 21.92 -40.52 3.21
C TYR A 104 21.23 -41.86 3.48
N GLU A 105 21.61 -42.93 2.77
CA GLU A 105 21.06 -44.29 2.94
C GLU A 105 21.37 -44.90 4.32
N LYS A 106 22.33 -44.33 5.05
CA LYS A 106 22.78 -44.79 6.38
C LYS A 106 22.27 -43.89 7.51
N ILE A 107 21.36 -42.97 7.23
CA ILE A 107 20.80 -42.07 8.26
C ILE A 107 19.86 -42.83 9.20
N THR A 108 19.02 -43.71 8.65
CA THR A 108 18.15 -44.64 9.38
C THR A 108 18.06 -45.95 8.60
N ASP A 109 17.59 -47.00 9.27
CA ASP A 109 17.12 -48.19 8.57
C ASP A 109 15.87 -47.87 7.72
N MET A 110 15.53 -48.73 6.77
CA MET A 110 14.34 -48.62 5.90
C MET A 110 14.29 -47.35 5.03
N ILE A 111 15.45 -46.87 4.59
CA ILE A 111 15.57 -45.91 3.49
C ILE A 111 15.63 -46.67 2.17
N VAL A 112 14.94 -46.18 1.13
CA VAL A 112 15.01 -46.77 -0.21
C VAL A 112 16.32 -46.36 -0.88
N PRO A 113 17.22 -47.30 -1.23
CA PRO A 113 18.49 -46.97 -1.87
C PRO A 113 18.28 -46.32 -3.24
N ARG A 114 19.19 -45.42 -3.62
CA ARG A 114 19.16 -44.64 -4.88
C ARG A 114 17.86 -43.83 -5.11
N SER A 115 17.09 -43.56 -4.07
CA SER A 115 15.85 -42.76 -4.13
C SER A 115 16.08 -41.23 -4.11
N SER A 116 17.27 -40.76 -3.74
CA SER A 116 17.53 -39.33 -3.62
C SER A 116 18.01 -38.70 -4.93
N GLN A 117 17.39 -37.61 -5.33
CA GLN A 117 17.75 -36.75 -6.45
C GLN A 117 17.75 -35.28 -6.02
N LEU A 118 18.61 -34.48 -6.65
CA LEU A 118 18.62 -33.02 -6.49
C LEU A 118 17.48 -32.43 -7.32
N ILE A 119 16.52 -31.79 -6.66
CA ILE A 119 15.35 -31.15 -7.29
C ILE A 119 15.67 -29.71 -7.70
N HIS A 120 16.25 -28.93 -6.79
CA HIS A 120 16.54 -27.53 -7.00
C HIS A 120 17.75 -27.11 -6.15
N GLN A 121 18.47 -26.10 -6.59
CA GLN A 121 19.62 -25.57 -5.86
C GLN A 121 19.60 -24.04 -5.89
N ASP A 122 19.81 -23.43 -4.73
CA ASP A 122 20.09 -22.00 -4.59
C ASP A 122 21.60 -21.76 -4.36
N ASN A 123 21.98 -20.56 -3.94
CA ASN A 123 23.40 -20.22 -3.74
C ASN A 123 24.06 -21.05 -2.64
N ASP A 124 23.30 -21.42 -1.60
CA ASP A 124 23.81 -21.97 -0.34
C ASP A 124 23.35 -23.41 -0.09
N TYR A 125 22.21 -23.81 -0.65
CA TYR A 125 21.51 -25.05 -0.35
C TYR A 125 21.04 -25.80 -1.60
N GLY A 126 20.87 -27.12 -1.45
CA GLY A 126 20.18 -27.99 -2.39
C GLY A 126 18.95 -28.61 -1.75
N LEU A 127 17.86 -28.68 -2.52
CA LEU A 127 16.64 -29.39 -2.19
C LEU A 127 16.72 -30.79 -2.80
N PHE A 128 16.78 -31.80 -1.96
CA PHE A 128 16.74 -33.21 -2.35
C PHE A 128 15.42 -33.84 -1.94
N ASN A 129 14.99 -34.88 -2.65
CA ASN A 129 14.01 -35.82 -2.12
C ASN A 129 14.72 -37.03 -1.48
N VAL A 130 13.98 -37.78 -0.68
CA VAL A 130 14.37 -39.10 -0.19
C VAL A 130 13.12 -39.93 0.06
N THR A 131 13.13 -41.19 -0.35
CA THR A 131 12.03 -42.12 -0.08
C THR A 131 12.43 -43.07 1.04
N LEU A 132 11.53 -43.23 2.02
CA LEU A 132 11.71 -44.10 3.18
C LEU A 132 10.36 -44.65 3.65
N PHE A 133 10.40 -45.63 4.54
CA PHE A 133 9.20 -46.14 5.18
C PHE A 133 8.62 -45.11 6.16
N LYS A 134 7.29 -44.98 6.18
CA LYS A 134 6.59 -44.05 7.08
C LYS A 134 6.93 -44.24 8.56
N LYS A 135 7.24 -45.48 8.96
CA LYS A 135 7.58 -45.85 10.34
C LYS A 135 8.82 -45.15 10.87
N VAL A 136 9.79 -44.80 10.02
CA VAL A 136 11.08 -44.19 10.42
C VAL A 136 11.16 -42.70 10.11
N VAL A 137 10.07 -42.04 9.73
CA VAL A 137 10.08 -40.61 9.37
C VAL A 137 10.59 -39.72 10.51
N GLU A 138 10.13 -39.95 11.74
CA GLU A 138 10.52 -39.12 12.88
C GLU A 138 11.98 -39.37 13.32
N GLU A 139 12.42 -40.62 13.27
CA GLU A 139 13.82 -41.00 13.51
C GLU A 139 14.73 -40.38 12.45
N PHE A 140 14.33 -40.42 11.18
CA PHE A 140 15.05 -39.80 10.08
C PHE A 140 15.15 -38.29 10.24
N LYS A 141 14.04 -37.62 10.59
CA LYS A 141 14.04 -36.18 10.90
C LYS A 141 14.94 -35.84 12.08
N HIS A 142 15.08 -36.71 13.07
CA HIS A 142 15.99 -36.51 14.20
C HIS A 142 17.45 -36.57 13.74
N HIS A 143 17.87 -37.67 13.10
CA HIS A 143 19.26 -37.83 12.64
C HIS A 143 19.65 -36.87 11.52
N ALA A 144 18.72 -36.48 10.65
CA ALA A 144 18.94 -35.44 9.66
C ALA A 144 19.32 -34.10 10.34
N ARG A 145 18.62 -33.73 11.42
CA ARG A 145 18.92 -32.50 12.19
C ARG A 145 20.30 -32.54 12.84
N GLU A 146 20.69 -33.68 13.41
CA GLU A 146 22.04 -33.86 14.00
C GLU A 146 23.15 -33.64 12.96
N ARG A 147 22.90 -34.03 11.70
CA ARG A 147 23.81 -33.82 10.56
C ARG A 147 23.66 -32.45 9.88
N LYS A 148 22.90 -31.53 10.49
CA LYS A 148 22.62 -30.18 9.98
C LYS A 148 21.82 -30.15 8.67
N PHE A 149 21.10 -31.21 8.36
CA PHE A 149 20.13 -31.25 7.27
C PHE A 149 18.75 -30.83 7.78
N VAL A 150 18.01 -30.09 6.95
CA VAL A 150 16.68 -29.59 7.32
C VAL A 150 15.62 -30.31 6.49
N VAL A 151 14.83 -31.16 7.15
CA VAL A 151 13.67 -31.80 6.51
C VAL A 151 12.50 -30.81 6.48
N ARG A 152 11.94 -30.58 5.29
CA ARG A 152 10.80 -29.68 5.08
C ARG A 152 9.50 -30.48 5.15
N ASP A 153 8.61 -30.07 6.03
CA ASP A 153 7.25 -30.61 6.05
C ASP A 153 6.51 -30.14 4.79
N PHE A 154 6.31 -31.07 3.87
CA PHE A 154 5.64 -30.83 2.60
C PHE A 154 4.85 -32.07 2.20
N SER A 155 3.57 -31.89 1.90
CA SER A 155 2.71 -32.92 1.32
C SER A 155 2.39 -32.53 -0.12
N TYR A 156 2.69 -33.41 -1.06
CA TYR A 156 2.39 -33.16 -2.47
C TYR A 156 0.91 -33.35 -2.73
N ASN A 157 0.20 -32.24 -3.00
CA ASN A 157 -1.19 -32.24 -3.41
C ASN A 157 -1.39 -31.26 -4.58
N GLU A 158 -1.71 -31.79 -5.77
CA GLU A 158 -1.91 -30.99 -6.98
C GLU A 158 -3.04 -29.97 -6.84
N ALA A 159 -4.12 -30.31 -6.13
CA ALA A 159 -5.24 -29.41 -5.92
C ALA A 159 -4.84 -28.20 -5.07
N ASP A 160 -4.09 -28.42 -3.98
CA ASP A 160 -3.65 -27.35 -3.07
C ASP A 160 -2.62 -26.43 -3.76
N MET A 161 -1.68 -27.02 -4.52
CA MET A 161 -0.69 -26.25 -5.27
C MET A 161 -1.36 -25.40 -6.37
N ALA A 162 -2.31 -25.97 -7.10
CA ALA A 162 -3.08 -25.24 -8.12
C ALA A 162 -3.92 -24.13 -7.48
N ALA A 163 -4.55 -24.38 -6.34
CA ALA A 163 -5.30 -23.39 -5.57
C ALA A 163 -4.41 -22.21 -5.15
N GLY A 164 -3.22 -22.47 -4.62
CA GLY A 164 -2.27 -21.42 -4.22
C GLY A 164 -1.79 -20.56 -5.41
N LYS A 165 -1.50 -21.18 -6.57
CA LYS A 165 -1.12 -20.45 -7.78
C LYS A 165 -2.27 -19.61 -8.34
N ASN A 166 -3.49 -20.15 -8.29
CA ASN A 166 -4.70 -19.44 -8.69
C ASN A 166 -4.98 -18.25 -7.77
N GLU A 167 -4.75 -18.38 -6.46
CA GLU A 167 -4.91 -17.30 -5.49
C GLU A 167 -3.98 -16.11 -5.81
N ILE A 168 -2.70 -16.37 -6.06
CA ILE A 168 -1.74 -15.31 -6.42
C ILE A 168 -2.17 -14.62 -7.72
N THR A 169 -2.51 -15.41 -8.74
CA THR A 169 -2.96 -14.88 -10.04
C THR A 169 -4.24 -14.04 -9.91
N LYS A 170 -5.17 -14.49 -9.07
CA LYS A 170 -6.40 -13.77 -8.74
C LYS A 170 -6.08 -12.44 -8.04
N LEU A 171 -5.24 -12.43 -7.01
CA LEU A 171 -4.86 -11.21 -6.29
C LEU A 171 -4.12 -10.20 -7.19
N VAL A 172 -3.23 -10.66 -8.07
CA VAL A 172 -2.56 -9.82 -9.07
C VAL A 172 -3.59 -9.17 -9.99
N THR A 173 -4.57 -9.95 -10.44
CA THR A 173 -5.63 -9.50 -11.34
C THR A 173 -6.55 -8.50 -10.64
N ASP A 174 -6.98 -8.79 -9.42
CA ASP A 174 -7.83 -7.92 -8.61
C ASP A 174 -7.13 -6.59 -8.31
N LYS A 175 -5.81 -6.61 -8.08
CA LYS A 175 -5.00 -5.40 -7.85
C LYS A 175 -5.00 -4.51 -9.08
N LYS A 176 -4.78 -5.10 -10.25
CA LYS A 176 -4.83 -4.37 -11.53
C LYS A 176 -6.23 -3.84 -11.81
N LYS A 177 -7.27 -4.65 -11.58
CA LYS A 177 -8.67 -4.26 -11.76
C LYS A 177 -9.08 -3.10 -10.84
N GLN A 178 -8.66 -3.09 -9.58
CA GLN A 178 -8.99 -2.00 -8.65
C GLN A 178 -8.19 -0.72 -8.88
N PHE A 179 -6.96 -0.82 -9.40
CA PHE A 179 -6.08 0.33 -9.56
C PHE A 179 -6.64 1.42 -10.48
N GLY A 180 -7.16 1.04 -11.66
CA GLY A 180 -7.71 2.00 -12.61
C GLY A 180 -8.89 2.82 -12.06
N PRO A 181 -9.95 2.17 -11.55
CA PRO A 181 -11.07 2.85 -10.89
C PRO A 181 -10.63 3.71 -9.69
N LEU A 182 -9.70 3.22 -8.87
CA LEU A 182 -9.17 3.99 -7.74
C LEU A 182 -8.49 5.28 -8.20
N VAL A 183 -7.59 5.21 -9.19
CA VAL A 183 -6.90 6.40 -9.73
C VAL A 183 -7.89 7.39 -10.34
N ARG A 184 -8.91 6.90 -11.07
CA ARG A 184 -9.96 7.77 -11.63
C ARG A 184 -10.74 8.48 -10.52
N TRP A 185 -11.14 7.74 -9.49
CA TRP A 185 -11.83 8.29 -8.32
C TRP A 185 -10.97 9.33 -7.61
N LEU A 186 -9.68 9.05 -7.39
CA LEU A 186 -8.73 9.99 -6.76
C LEU A 186 -8.59 11.28 -7.55
N LYS A 187 -8.47 11.23 -8.89
CA LYS A 187 -8.34 12.43 -9.73
C LYS A 187 -9.58 13.34 -9.65
N VAL A 188 -10.77 12.74 -9.69
CA VAL A 188 -12.04 13.47 -9.58
C VAL A 188 -12.16 14.12 -8.20
N ASN A 189 -11.99 13.33 -7.14
CA ASN A 189 -12.19 13.81 -5.77
C ASN A 189 -11.08 14.77 -5.30
N PHE A 190 -9.86 14.63 -5.81
CA PHE A 190 -8.82 15.63 -5.62
C PHE A 190 -9.23 16.99 -6.20
N SER A 191 -9.82 16.99 -7.40
CA SER A 191 -10.28 18.22 -8.06
C SER A 191 -11.42 18.86 -7.26
N GLU A 192 -12.37 18.05 -6.78
CA GLU A 192 -13.47 18.51 -5.91
C GLU A 192 -12.95 19.11 -4.59
N CYS A 193 -12.06 18.42 -3.89
CA CYS A 193 -11.43 18.92 -2.66
C CYS A 193 -10.63 20.20 -2.90
N PHE A 194 -9.91 20.29 -4.01
CA PHE A 194 -9.17 21.49 -4.36
C PHE A 194 -10.11 22.67 -4.63
N CYS A 195 -11.18 22.46 -5.39
CA CYS A 195 -12.21 23.48 -5.62
C CYS A 195 -12.83 23.94 -4.30
N ALA A 196 -13.25 23.01 -3.44
CA ALA A 196 -13.80 23.30 -2.11
C ALA A 196 -12.81 24.11 -1.25
N TRP A 197 -11.52 23.75 -1.27
CA TRP A 197 -10.49 24.48 -0.53
C TRP A 197 -10.36 25.94 -0.97
N ILE A 198 -10.40 26.22 -2.26
CA ILE A 198 -10.36 27.59 -2.79
C ILE A 198 -11.62 28.38 -2.41
N HIS A 199 -12.80 27.74 -2.38
CA HIS A 199 -14.02 28.38 -1.88
C HIS A 199 -13.92 28.75 -0.39
N VAL A 200 -13.32 27.88 0.44
CA VAL A 200 -13.04 28.21 1.85
C VAL A 200 -12.08 29.40 1.95
N LYS A 201 -11.06 29.48 1.09
CA LYS A 201 -10.16 30.65 1.03
C LYS A 201 -10.91 31.92 0.65
N ALA A 202 -11.80 31.85 -0.35
CA ALA A 202 -12.62 32.98 -0.76
C ALA A 202 -13.57 33.45 0.36
N LEU A 203 -14.26 32.51 1.04
CA LEU A 203 -15.08 32.84 2.22
C LEU A 203 -14.27 33.51 3.32
N ARG A 204 -13.08 33.00 3.62
CA ARG A 204 -12.21 33.59 4.63
C ARG A 204 -11.77 34.99 4.24
N VAL A 205 -11.34 35.20 3.00
CA VAL A 205 -10.97 36.55 2.51
C VAL A 205 -12.15 37.51 2.62
N PHE A 206 -13.36 37.07 2.26
CA PHE A 206 -14.56 37.87 2.37
C PHE A 206 -14.87 38.25 3.83
N VAL A 207 -14.93 37.28 4.75
CA VAL A 207 -15.24 37.51 6.16
C VAL A 207 -14.22 38.44 6.81
N GLU A 208 -12.93 38.20 6.59
CA GLU A 208 -11.84 39.04 7.14
C GLU A 208 -11.87 40.46 6.58
N SER A 209 -12.22 40.61 5.29
CA SER A 209 -12.34 41.94 4.66
C SER A 209 -13.52 42.73 5.23
N VAL A 210 -14.66 42.07 5.49
CA VAL A 210 -15.81 42.72 6.16
C VAL A 210 -15.46 43.10 7.60
N LEU A 211 -14.78 42.22 8.35
CA LEU A 211 -14.37 42.52 9.73
C LEU A 211 -13.35 43.65 9.83
N ARG A 212 -12.45 43.77 8.84
CA ARG A 212 -11.38 44.78 8.85
C ARG A 212 -11.80 46.12 8.23
N TYR A 213 -12.61 46.11 7.17
CA TYR A 213 -12.94 47.31 6.39
C TYR A 213 -14.41 47.74 6.53
N GLY A 214 -15.26 46.95 7.18
CA GLY A 214 -16.65 47.29 7.43
C GLY A 214 -17.57 47.14 6.21
N LEU A 215 -18.74 47.76 6.31
CA LEU A 215 -19.76 47.81 5.26
C LEU A 215 -19.85 49.25 4.71
N PRO A 216 -20.24 49.44 3.43
CA PRO A 216 -20.61 48.41 2.45
C PRO A 216 -19.41 47.60 1.95
N VAL A 217 -19.68 46.38 1.48
CA VAL A 217 -18.66 45.47 0.93
C VAL A 217 -18.06 46.06 -0.34
N ASN A 218 -16.96 46.79 -0.21
CA ASN A 218 -16.25 47.40 -1.34
C ASN A 218 -14.74 47.14 -1.23
N PHE A 219 -14.34 45.92 -1.60
CA PHE A 219 -12.94 45.52 -1.61
C PHE A 219 -12.61 44.67 -2.83
N GLN A 220 -11.37 44.80 -3.31
CA GLN A 220 -10.84 44.04 -4.44
C GLN A 220 -9.88 42.97 -3.92
N ALA A 221 -10.28 41.70 -4.01
CA ALA A 221 -9.40 40.58 -3.71
C ALA A 221 -8.43 40.32 -4.89
N VAL A 222 -7.19 39.96 -4.58
CA VAL A 222 -6.14 39.65 -5.57
C VAL A 222 -5.44 38.34 -5.19
N VAL A 223 -5.27 37.46 -6.17
CA VAL A 223 -4.42 36.26 -6.05
C VAL A 223 -3.06 36.56 -6.66
N MET A 224 -1.99 36.38 -5.90
CA MET A 224 -0.62 36.64 -6.34
C MET A 224 0.23 35.39 -6.27
N VAL A 225 1.06 35.17 -7.30
CA VAL A 225 2.08 34.10 -7.32
C VAL A 225 3.46 34.76 -7.20
N PRO A 226 3.99 34.93 -5.98
CA PRO A 226 5.27 35.59 -5.79
C PRO A 226 6.45 34.73 -6.25
N SER A 227 7.51 35.39 -6.73
CA SER A 227 8.81 34.73 -6.94
C SER A 227 9.38 34.28 -5.59
N ARG A 228 9.80 33.00 -5.50
CA ARG A 228 10.27 32.38 -4.25
C ARG A 228 11.35 33.19 -3.52
N LYS A 229 12.24 33.85 -4.26
CA LYS A 229 13.35 34.64 -3.69
C LYS A 229 12.90 36.01 -3.15
N ASN A 230 11.76 36.53 -3.60
CA ASN A 230 11.33 37.90 -3.35
C ASN A 230 10.12 38.02 -2.41
N THR A 231 9.65 36.93 -1.80
CA THR A 231 8.46 36.92 -0.93
C THR A 231 8.59 37.88 0.26
N LYS A 232 9.79 38.01 0.85
CA LYS A 232 10.03 38.94 1.98
C LYS A 232 9.87 40.40 1.53
N LYS A 233 10.59 40.78 0.48
CA LYS A 233 10.52 42.13 -0.11
C LYS A 233 9.11 42.50 -0.56
N LEU A 234 8.37 41.55 -1.17
CA LEU A 234 6.98 41.78 -1.56
C LEU A 234 6.10 42.10 -0.35
N ARG A 235 6.26 41.36 0.76
CA ARG A 235 5.48 41.61 1.98
C ARG A 235 5.78 42.99 2.56
N GLU A 236 7.05 43.38 2.62
CA GLU A 236 7.47 44.71 3.09
C GLU A 236 6.83 45.82 2.25
N VAL A 237 6.92 45.71 0.91
CA VAL A 237 6.33 46.70 -0.01
C VAL A 237 4.81 46.80 0.17
N LEU A 238 4.10 45.67 0.25
CA LEU A 238 2.65 45.66 0.46
C LEU A 238 2.26 46.24 1.82
N GLN A 239 3.04 45.94 2.87
CA GLN A 239 2.81 46.49 4.19
C GLN A 239 2.96 48.01 4.19
N THR A 240 4.02 48.56 3.58
CA THR A 240 4.20 50.02 3.46
C THR A 240 3.07 50.67 2.65
N LEU A 241 2.69 50.10 1.51
CA LEU A 241 1.62 50.63 0.66
C LEU A 241 0.26 50.72 1.37
N TYR A 242 -0.10 49.68 2.14
CA TYR A 242 -1.42 49.56 2.75
C TYR A 242 -1.47 49.86 4.26
N ALA A 243 -0.36 50.30 4.88
CA ALA A 243 -0.29 50.59 6.32
C ALA A 243 -1.33 51.61 6.82
N HIS A 244 -1.73 52.55 5.95
CA HIS A 244 -2.73 53.56 6.28
C HIS A 244 -4.12 52.94 6.57
N LEU A 245 -4.43 51.78 5.98
CA LEU A 245 -5.73 51.11 6.15
C LEU A 245 -5.93 50.52 7.55
N ASP A 246 -4.85 50.26 8.30
CA ASP A 246 -4.93 49.77 9.68
C ASP A 246 -5.46 50.84 10.65
N HIS A 247 -5.19 52.12 10.38
CA HIS A 247 -5.66 53.23 11.21
C HIS A 247 -7.13 53.54 10.95
N SER A 248 -7.60 53.36 9.71
CA SER A 248 -8.99 53.55 9.31
C SER A 248 -9.93 52.48 9.88
N ALA A 249 -9.44 51.24 10.03
CA ALA A 249 -10.21 50.13 10.62
C ALA A 249 -10.63 50.42 12.08
N HIS A 250 -9.77 51.10 12.85
CA HIS A 250 -10.04 51.45 14.25
C HIS A 250 -11.00 52.64 14.42
N GLN A 251 -11.03 53.58 13.46
CA GLN A 251 -11.95 54.73 13.51
C GLN A 251 -13.39 54.34 13.18
N HIS A 252 -13.60 53.40 12.25
CA HIS A 252 -14.95 52.94 11.89
C HIS A 252 -15.66 52.15 13.00
N THR A 253 -14.92 51.44 13.85
CA THR A 253 -15.49 50.78 15.04
C THR A 253 -16.00 51.76 16.09
N SER A 254 -15.44 52.97 16.16
CA SER A 254 -15.86 54.01 17.10
C SER A 254 -17.13 54.74 16.65
N SER A 255 -17.30 54.95 15.34
CA SER A 255 -18.45 55.63 14.77
C SER A 255 -19.72 54.77 14.62
N ALA A 256 -19.63 53.46 14.85
CA ALA A 256 -20.76 52.54 14.76
C ALA A 256 -21.39 52.22 16.14
N GLN A 257 -20.92 52.87 17.21
CA GLN A 257 -21.46 52.74 18.58
C GLN A 257 -22.30 53.96 19.02
N ASP A 258 -22.50 54.94 18.15
CA ASP A 258 -23.40 56.09 18.37
C ASP A 258 -24.64 56.01 17.46
#